data_AF-A0AAJ0UDZ0-F1
#
_entry.id   AF-A0AAJ0UDZ0-F1
#
_cell.length_a   1.000
_cell.length_b   1.000
_cell.length_c   1.000
_cell.angle_alpha   90.00
_cell.angle_beta   90.00
_cell.angle_gamma   90.00
#
_symmetry.space_group_name_H-M   'P 1'
#
loop_
_entity.id
_entity.type
_entity.pdbx_description
1 polymer ?
#
loop_
_entity_poly.entity_id
_entity_poly.type
_entity_poly.pdbx_seq_one_letter_code
_entity_poly.pdbx_strand_id
1 'polypeptide(L)'
;MEARIKPDTLAIVQRAAEMQGSSVSEFMVEAAEGAARKVLDDRYRIKLSVDDQRRFVELLLDPPEPSEALRRAAAAHEDLIGPV
;
A
#
# COMPACT_ATOMS: atom_id res chain seq x y z
N MET A 1 -8.89 21.29 6.44
CA MET A 1 -9.71 20.09 6.68
C MET A 1 -10.90 20.50 7.52
N GLU A 2 -12.11 20.15 7.11
CA GLU A 2 -13.30 20.32 7.93
C GLU A 2 -13.88 18.94 8.22
N ALA A 3 -13.84 18.52 9.49
CA ALA A 3 -14.38 17.24 9.93
C ALA A 3 -15.18 17.45 11.22
N ARG A 4 -16.38 16.88 11.27
CA ARG A 4 -17.20 16.89 12.48
C ARG A 4 -16.81 15.73 13.38
N ILE A 5 -16.25 16.05 14.54
CA ILE A 5 -15.84 15.10 15.56
C ILE A 5 -16.91 15.03 16.66
N LYS A 6 -17.23 13.82 17.12
CA LYS A 6 -18.13 13.64 18.26
C LYS A 6 -17.44 14.14 19.54
N PRO A 7 -18.16 14.72 20.52
CA PRO A 7 -17.55 15.24 21.75
C PRO A 7 -16.68 14.23 22.50
N ASP A 8 -17.14 12.98 22.62
CA ASP A 8 -16.38 11.93 23.31
C ASP A 8 -15.06 11.58 22.59
N THR A 9 -15.08 11.62 21.25
CA THR A 9 -13.87 11.41 20.44
C THR A 9 -12.90 12.59 20.59
N LEU A 10 -13.42 13.82 20.65
CA LEU A 10 -12.59 15.01 20.85
C LEU A 10 -11.84 14.96 22.18
N ALA A 11 -12.47 14.48 23.26
CA ALA A 11 -11.81 14.35 24.57
C ALA A 11 -10.61 13.39 24.52
N ILE A 12 -10.74 12.27 23.80
CA ILE A 12 -9.64 11.31 23.61
C ILE A 12 -8.51 11.94 22.78
N VAL A 13 -8.86 12.63 21.69
CA VAL A 13 -7.88 13.30 20.82
C VAL A 13 -7.13 14.39 21.56
N GLN A 14 -7.82 15.23 22.34
CA GLN A 14 -7.21 16.25 23.18
C GLN A 14 -6.19 15.65 24.13
N ARG A 15 -6.57 14.56 24.82
CA ARG A 15 -5.66 13.90 25.76
C ARG A 15 -4.43 13.33 25.08
N ALA A 16 -4.58 12.76 23.89
CA ALA A 16 -3.46 12.23 23.11
C ALA A 16 -2.53 13.35 22.61
N ALA A 17 -3.09 14.46 22.12
CA ALA A 17 -2.33 15.63 21.69
C ALA A 17 -1.53 16.24 22.84
N GLU A 18 -2.14 16.38 24.03
CA GLU A 18 -1.45 16.81 25.25
C GLU A 18 -0.26 15.91 25.60
N MET A 19 -0.44 14.59 25.53
CA MET A 19 0.62 13.61 25.83
C MET A 19 1.78 13.68 24.83
N GLN A 20 1.49 14.01 23.57
CA GLN A 20 2.50 14.17 22.52
C GLN A 20 3.12 15.58 22.51
N GLY A 21 2.58 16.52 23.28
CA GLY A 21 3.04 17.90 23.31
C GLY A 21 2.69 18.70 22.05
N SER A 22 1.61 18.31 21.35
CA SER A 22 1.14 18.97 20.13
C SER A 22 -0.26 19.57 20.32
N SER A 23 -0.64 20.49 19.44
CA SER A 23 -2.02 20.96 19.39
C SER A 23 -2.95 19.87 18.84
N VAL A 24 -4.25 19.94 19.16
CA VAL A 24 -5.27 19.03 18.60
C VAL A 24 -5.23 19.00 17.08
N SER A 25 -5.07 20.17 16.44
CA SER A 25 -5.03 20.28 14.99
C SER A 25 -3.81 19.58 14.39
N GLU A 26 -2.62 19.80 14.97
CA GLU A 26 -1.38 19.13 14.52
C GLU A 26 -1.49 17.62 14.71
N PHE A 27 -1.94 17.16 15.89
CA PHE A 27 -2.15 15.75 16.16
C PHE A 27 -3.10 15.10 15.15
N MET A 28 -4.21 15.77 14.80
CA MET A 28 -5.17 15.25 13.83
C MET A 28 -4.59 15.14 12.43
N VAL A 29 -3.75 16.10 12.01
CA VAL A 29 -3.06 16.03 10.71
C VAL A 29 -2.07 14.88 10.70
N GLU A 30 -1.23 14.73 11.73
CA GLU A 30 -0.27 13.63 11.84
C GLU A 30 -0.96 12.27 11.87
N ALA A 31 -2.05 12.13 12.64
CA ALA A 31 -2.83 10.91 12.71
C ALA A 31 -3.47 10.57 11.35
N ALA A 32 -4.02 11.56 10.65
CA ALA A 32 -4.58 11.37 9.32
C ALA A 32 -3.52 10.96 8.30
N GLU A 33 -2.34 11.59 8.32
CA GLU A 33 -1.22 11.22 7.45
C GLU A 33 -0.73 9.79 7.75
N GLY A 34 -0.56 9.45 9.03
CA GLY A 34 -0.16 8.10 9.44
C GLY A 34 -1.16 7.03 8.99
N ALA A 35 -2.46 7.30 9.14
CA ALA A 35 -3.52 6.41 8.67
C ALA A 35 -3.51 6.28 7.14
N ALA A 36 -3.38 7.40 6.41
CA ALA A 36 -3.32 7.38 4.95
C ALA A 36 -2.11 6.59 4.44
N ARG A 37 -0.92 6.81 5.03
CA ARG A 37 0.30 6.07 4.66
C ARG A 37 0.17 4.58 4.93
N LYS A 38 -0.46 4.18 6.05
CA LYS A 38 -0.75 2.77 6.33
C LYS A 38 -1.64 2.14 5.26
N VAL A 39 -2.73 2.82 4.86
CA VAL A 39 -3.62 2.32 3.80
C VAL A 39 -2.89 2.16 2.47
N LEU A 40 -2.04 3.13 2.11
CA LEU A 40 -1.24 3.05 0.88
C LEU A 40 -0.21 1.92 0.95
N ASP A 41 0.49 1.78 2.07
CA ASP A 41 1.46 0.72 2.28
C ASP A 41 0.80 -0.67 2.21
N ASP A 42 -0.34 -0.85 2.86
CA ASP A 42 -1.07 -2.12 2.85
C ASP A 42 -1.62 -2.45 1.45
N ARG A 43 -1.93 -1.44 0.63
CA ARG A 43 -2.46 -1.64 -0.72
C ARG A 43 -1.39 -1.89 -1.78
N TYR A 44 -0.25 -1.21 -1.68
CA TYR A 44 0.76 -1.16 -2.75
C TYR A 44 2.07 -1.87 -2.41
N ARG A 45 2.31 -2.24 -1.15
CA ARG A 45 3.54 -2.96 -0.78
C ARG A 45 3.32 -4.47 -0.81
N ILE A 46 4.09 -5.15 -1.65
CA ILE A 46 4.21 -6.61 -1.59
C ILE A 46 5.23 -6.96 -0.50
N LYS A 47 4.79 -7.64 0.56
CA LYS A 47 5.70 -8.18 1.59
C LYS A 47 6.05 -9.62 1.24
N LEU A 48 7.32 -9.84 0.92
CA LEU A 48 7.85 -11.16 0.60
C LEU A 48 8.54 -11.78 1.82
N SER A 49 8.37 -13.08 2.03
CA SER A 49 9.20 -13.84 2.96
C SER A 49 10.67 -13.82 2.52
N VAL A 50 11.60 -14.20 3.38
CA VAL A 50 13.04 -14.25 2.99
C VAL A 50 13.25 -15.20 1.80
N ASP A 51 12.54 -16.32 1.76
CA ASP A 51 12.64 -17.28 0.66
C ASP A 51 12.01 -16.74 -0.63
N ASP A 52 10.87 -16.06 -0.54
CA ASP A 52 10.26 -15.41 -1.70
C ASP A 52 11.11 -14.27 -2.24
N GLN A 53 11.82 -13.52 -1.37
CA GLN A 53 12.76 -12.49 -1.79
C GLN A 53 13.90 -13.07 -2.61
N ARG A 54 14.50 -14.18 -2.15
CA ARG A 54 15.57 -14.89 -2.89
C ARG A 54 15.07 -15.35 -4.25
N ARG A 55 13.92 -16.04 -4.27
CA ARG A 55 13.31 -16.53 -5.50
C ARG A 55 12.96 -15.38 -6.47
N PHE A 56 12.45 -14.26 -5.95
CA PHE A 56 12.15 -13.09 -6.77
C PHE A 56 13.42 -12.51 -7.41
N VAL A 57 14.51 -12.37 -6.64
CA VAL A 57 15.79 -11.89 -7.18
C VAL A 57 16.38 -12.88 -8.19
N GLU A 58 16.34 -14.18 -7.91
CA GLU A 58 16.78 -15.22 -8.84
C GLU A 58 16.03 -15.12 -10.18
N LEU A 59 14.71 -14.95 -10.15
CA LEU A 59 13.89 -14.78 -11.35
C LEU A 59 14.18 -13.47 -12.12
N LEU A 60 14.69 -12.43 -11.45
CA LEU A 60 15.13 -11.20 -12.11
C LEU A 60 16.50 -11.34 -12.77
N LEU A 61 17.39 -12.12 -12.15
CA LEU A 61 18.76 -12.33 -12.63
C LEU A 61 18.85 -13.40 -13.72
N ASP A 62 18.01 -14.44 -13.62
CA ASP A 62 17.91 -15.54 -14.58
C ASP A 62 16.42 -15.79 -14.91
N PRO A 63 15.81 -14.94 -15.75
CA PRO A 63 14.40 -15.06 -16.09
C PRO A 63 14.16 -16.32 -16.95
N PRO A 64 13.22 -17.20 -16.54
CA PRO A 64 12.90 -18.39 -17.32
C PRO A 64 12.15 -18.01 -18.60
N GLU A 65 12.32 -18.82 -19.64
CA GLU A 65 11.55 -18.71 -20.87
C GLU A 65 10.03 -18.86 -20.61
N PRO A 66 9.17 -18.07 -21.28
CA PRO A 66 7.73 -18.20 -21.15
C PRO A 66 7.25 -19.62 -21.47
N SER A 67 6.30 -20.13 -20.68
CA SER A 67 5.68 -21.42 -20.97
C SER A 67 4.84 -21.38 -22.24
N GLU A 68 4.60 -22.53 -22.87
CA GLU A 68 3.68 -22.65 -24.01
C GLU A 68 2.28 -22.08 -23.73
N ALA A 69 1.80 -22.19 -22.49
CA ALA A 69 0.53 -21.61 -22.09
C ALA A 69 0.58 -20.07 -22.07
N LEU A 70 1.67 -19.47 -21.59
CA LEU A 70 1.86 -18.02 -21.60
C LEU A 70 2.00 -17.48 -23.03
N ARG A 71 2.74 -18.18 -23.90
CA ARG A 71 2.84 -17.83 -25.33
C ARG A 71 1.47 -17.80 -26.01
N ARG A 72 0.63 -18.82 -25.79
CA ARG A 72 -0.74 -18.85 -26.33
C ARG A 72 -1.61 -17.73 -25.77
N ALA A 73 -1.49 -17.41 -24.48
CA ALA A 73 -2.25 -16.34 -23.86
C ALA A 73 -1.87 -14.96 -24.42
N ALA A 74 -0.59 -14.72 -24.68
CA ALA A 74 -0.10 -13.49 -25.32
C ALA A 74 -0.67 -13.32 -26.73
N ALA A 75 -0.62 -14.37 -27.56
CA ALA A 75 -1.20 -14.35 -28.91
C ALA A 75 -2.71 -14.08 -28.88
N ALA A 76 -3.45 -14.72 -27.97
CA ALA A 76 -4.88 -14.47 -27.82
C ALA A 76 -5.18 -13.02 -27.37
N HIS A 77 -4.32 -12.42 -26.54
CA HIS A 77 -4.45 -11.01 -26.16
C HIS A 77 -4.23 -10.08 -27.35
N GLU A 78 -3.21 -10.32 -28.18
CA GLU A 78 -2.93 -9.54 -29.38
C GLU A 78 -4.13 -9.51 -30.32
N ASP A 79 -4.78 -10.66 -30.54
CA ASP A 79 -5.94 -10.78 -31.42
C ASP A 79 -7.20 -10.09 -30.87
N LEU A 80 -7.41 -10.14 -29.55
CA LEU A 80 -8.66 -9.68 -28.91
C LEU A 80 -8.63 -8.21 -28.45
N ILE A 81 -7.47 -7.73 -28.02
CA ILE A 81 -7.31 -6.44 -27.34
C ILE A 81 -6.31 -5.54 -28.09
N GLY A 82 -5.28 -6.14 -28.69
CA GLY A 82 -4.16 -5.45 -29.32
C GLY A 82 -2.83 -5.79 -28.64
N PRO A 83 -1.70 -5.34 -29.20
CA PRO A 83 -0.38 -5.65 -28.66
C PRO A 83 -0.17 -4.99 -27.29
N VAL A 84 0.55 -5.70 -26.42
CA VAL A 84 1.08 -5.19 -25.13
C VAL A 84 2.40 -4.47 -25.30
#